data_AF-X1SL25-F1
#
_entry.id   AF-X1SL25-F1
#
_cell.length_a   1.000
_cell.length_b   1.000
_cell.length_c   1.000
_cell.angle_alpha   90.00
_cell.angle_beta   90.00
_cell.angle_gamma   90.00
#
_symmetry.space_group_name_H-M   'P 1'
#
loop_
_entity.id
_entity.type
_entity.pdbx_description
1 polymer ?
#
loop_
_entity_poly.entity_id
_entity_poly.type
_entity_poly.pdbx_seq_one_letter_code
_entity_poly.pdbx_strand_id
1 'polypeptide(L)'
;TFTLELATELYIAREALTSQRIGRGFQGHTWSQYCQEVGSSRKVVDEWLRRWFALEKGVTNVTPLPLPRGKYQVIYADPPWQYNNTGLGGSAESHYPTMSMDELCHLEVSNLAGDDAVLFLWVTSPFLGEGLWLCEAWGFEYKTNFIWIKDRPTYGKLGFYNYGQHEFLFTATMGSCLPDPRTLEPSVLFAPKREHSEKPEAVYEFIERMYPGPYIELFARKSRPNWAAWGTL
;
A
#
# COMPACT_ATOMS: atom_id res chain seq x y z
N THR A 1 0.76 -9.85 -16.60
CA THR A 1 1.23 -8.90 -15.58
C THR A 1 0.84 -7.52 -16.03
N PHE A 2 0.24 -6.71 -15.17
CA PHE A 2 -0.20 -5.37 -15.56
C PHE A 2 1.04 -4.47 -15.65
N THR A 3 1.52 -4.23 -16.87
CA THR A 3 2.72 -3.43 -17.11
C THR A 3 2.32 -1.97 -17.37
N LEU A 4 3.27 -1.05 -17.22
CA LEU A 4 3.10 0.35 -17.64
C LEU A 4 2.70 0.45 -19.14
N GLU A 5 3.17 -0.50 -19.95
CA GLU A 5 2.77 -0.65 -21.36
C GLU A 5 1.28 -1.00 -21.48
N LEU A 6 0.77 -1.95 -20.69
CA LEU A 6 -0.65 -2.30 -20.70
C LEU A 6 -1.54 -1.14 -20.23
N ALA A 7 -1.10 -0.37 -19.22
CA ALA A 7 -1.80 0.84 -18.77
C ALA A 7 -1.83 1.93 -19.87
N THR A 8 -0.73 2.09 -20.60
CA THR A 8 -0.60 3.04 -21.72
C THR A 8 -1.44 2.59 -22.93
N GLU A 9 -1.46 1.30 -23.25
CA GLU A 9 -2.30 0.71 -24.29
C GLU A 9 -3.79 0.88 -23.98
N LEU A 10 -4.19 0.63 -22.72
CA LEU A 10 -5.57 0.84 -22.26
C LEU A 10 -5.99 2.32 -22.34
N TYR A 11 -5.08 3.27 -22.13
CA TYR A 11 -5.32 4.70 -22.32
C TYR A 11 -5.52 5.07 -23.79
N ILE A 12 -4.62 4.63 -24.68
CA ILE A 12 -4.71 4.88 -26.12
C ILE A 12 -6.00 4.27 -26.68
N ALA A 13 -6.31 3.04 -26.28
CA ALA A 13 -7.53 2.35 -26.67
C ALA A 13 -8.79 3.08 -26.17
N ARG A 14 -8.81 3.55 -24.92
CA ARG A 14 -9.94 4.33 -24.39
C ARG A 14 -10.12 5.63 -25.17
N GLU A 15 -9.09 6.48 -25.28
CA GLU A 15 -9.19 7.78 -25.96
C GLU A 15 -9.57 7.65 -27.44
N ALA A 16 -9.05 6.63 -28.13
CA ALA A 16 -9.41 6.33 -29.52
C ALA A 16 -10.86 5.85 -29.68
N LEU A 17 -11.45 5.24 -28.64
CA LEU A 17 -12.81 4.68 -28.65
C LEU A 17 -13.87 5.63 -28.04
N THR A 18 -13.51 6.50 -27.10
CA THR A 18 -14.43 7.48 -26.49
C THR A 18 -14.47 8.81 -27.22
N SER A 19 -13.40 9.20 -27.92
CA SER A 19 -13.49 10.32 -28.87
C SER A 19 -14.13 9.80 -30.15
N GLN A 20 -15.32 10.31 -30.50
CA GLN A 20 -16.03 10.00 -31.75
C GLN A 20 -15.29 10.51 -33.01
N ARG A 21 -13.96 10.40 -33.09
CA ARG A 21 -13.15 10.82 -34.22
C ARG A 21 -12.64 9.70 -35.11
N ILE A 22 -12.89 8.44 -34.77
CA ILE A 22 -12.72 7.34 -35.73
C ILE A 22 -13.98 6.47 -35.67
N GLY A 23 -14.84 6.64 -36.66
CA GLY A 23 -16.11 5.92 -36.83
C GLY A 23 -15.98 4.42 -37.14
N ARG A 24 -14.90 3.77 -36.73
CA ARG A 24 -14.72 2.31 -36.71
C ARG A 24 -13.76 2.00 -35.55
N GLY A 25 -14.14 1.09 -34.66
CA GLY A 25 -13.39 0.78 -33.43
C GLY A 25 -11.90 0.53 -33.65
N PHE A 26 -11.10 0.75 -32.61
CA PHE A 26 -9.69 0.35 -32.57
C PHE A 26 -9.58 -1.13 -32.96
N GLN A 27 -8.99 -1.41 -34.12
CA GLN A 27 -8.94 -2.73 -34.75
C GLN A 27 -10.29 -3.46 -34.92
N GLY A 28 -11.42 -2.76 -34.90
CA GLY A 28 -12.76 -3.35 -35.06
C GLY A 28 -13.41 -3.86 -33.77
N HIS A 29 -12.79 -3.68 -32.61
CA HIS A 29 -13.34 -4.10 -31.31
C HIS A 29 -14.12 -2.94 -30.64
N THR A 30 -15.18 -3.29 -29.90
CA THR A 30 -15.82 -2.38 -28.94
C THR A 30 -15.01 -2.33 -27.64
N TRP A 31 -15.14 -1.26 -26.85
CA TRP A 31 -14.41 -1.12 -25.57
C TRP A 31 -14.63 -2.32 -24.62
N SER A 32 -15.84 -2.84 -24.55
CA SER A 32 -16.16 -4.03 -23.73
C SER A 32 -15.44 -5.29 -24.22
N GLN A 33 -15.26 -5.47 -25.54
CA GLN A 33 -14.56 -6.62 -26.12
C GLN A 33 -13.05 -6.54 -25.85
N TYR A 34 -12.47 -5.34 -25.98
CA TYR A 34 -11.06 -5.12 -25.66
C TYR A 34 -10.77 -5.37 -24.17
N CYS A 35 -11.64 -4.93 -23.27
CA CYS A 35 -11.52 -5.24 -21.84
C CYS A 35 -11.49 -6.76 -21.58
N GLN A 36 -12.33 -7.53 -22.28
CA GLN A 36 -12.38 -8.99 -22.15
C GLN A 36 -11.13 -9.67 -22.70
N GLU A 37 -10.55 -9.17 -23.79
CA GLU A 37 -9.29 -9.68 -24.36
C GLU A 37 -8.10 -9.51 -23.42
N VAL A 38 -8.06 -8.40 -22.68
CA VAL A 38 -7.07 -8.20 -21.61
C VAL A 38 -7.45 -8.93 -20.30
N GLY A 39 -8.46 -9.80 -20.35
CA GLY A 39 -8.86 -10.68 -19.25
C GLY A 39 -9.62 -9.99 -18.11
N SER A 40 -10.19 -8.81 -18.34
CA SER A 40 -10.87 -8.02 -17.30
C SER A 40 -12.27 -7.56 -17.71
N SER A 41 -13.07 -7.12 -16.75
CA SER A 41 -14.38 -6.53 -17.05
C SER A 41 -14.23 -5.02 -17.31
N ARG A 42 -15.06 -4.47 -18.19
CA ARG A 42 -15.11 -3.02 -18.44
C ARG A 42 -15.21 -2.20 -17.16
N LYS A 43 -16.02 -2.64 -16.18
CA LYS A 43 -16.18 -1.94 -14.90
C LYS A 43 -14.87 -1.87 -14.14
N VAL A 44 -14.12 -2.97 -14.10
CA VAL A 44 -12.83 -3.06 -13.41
C VAL A 44 -11.80 -2.18 -14.13
N VAL A 45 -11.70 -2.27 -15.45
CA VAL A 45 -10.79 -1.42 -16.24
C VAL A 45 -11.13 0.08 -16.10
N ASP A 46 -12.41 0.45 -16.17
CA ASP A 46 -12.86 1.84 -16.01
C ASP A 46 -12.55 2.38 -14.60
N GLU A 47 -12.66 1.54 -13.56
CA GLU A 47 -12.31 1.90 -12.18
C GLU A 47 -10.79 2.04 -12.00
N TRP A 48 -10.00 1.16 -12.62
CA TRP A 48 -8.54 1.22 -12.60
C TRP A 48 -8.04 2.48 -13.31
N LEU A 49 -8.54 2.77 -14.50
CA LEU A 49 -8.18 3.99 -15.23
C LEU A 49 -8.63 5.24 -14.48
N ARG A 50 -9.80 5.24 -13.82
CA ARG A 50 -10.21 6.37 -12.97
C ARG A 50 -9.25 6.61 -11.81
N ARG A 51 -8.82 5.55 -11.11
CA ARG A 51 -7.89 5.66 -9.98
C ARG A 51 -6.49 6.07 -10.44
N TRP A 52 -6.01 5.52 -11.56
CA TRP A 52 -4.73 5.90 -12.18
C TRP A 52 -4.72 7.35 -12.68
N PHE A 53 -5.79 7.81 -13.35
CA PHE A 53 -5.85 9.17 -13.92
C PHE A 53 -6.38 10.24 -12.96
N ALA A 54 -6.97 9.89 -11.81
CA ALA A 54 -7.18 10.86 -10.73
C ALA A 54 -5.85 11.43 -10.23
N LEU A 55 -4.76 10.64 -10.32
CA LEU A 55 -3.39 11.06 -10.06
C LEU A 55 -2.84 12.00 -11.15
N GLU A 56 -3.20 11.80 -12.43
CA GLU A 56 -2.70 12.65 -13.54
C GLU A 56 -3.55 13.90 -13.84
N LYS A 57 -4.86 13.89 -13.57
CA LYS A 57 -5.78 15.01 -13.82
C LYS A 57 -6.25 15.66 -12.53
N GLY A 58 -5.30 16.06 -11.68
CA GLY A 58 -5.47 17.17 -10.76
C GLY A 58 -6.69 17.12 -9.85
N VAL A 59 -6.67 16.24 -8.85
CA VAL A 59 -7.13 16.66 -7.52
C VAL A 59 -6.02 17.52 -6.93
N THR A 60 -6.07 18.79 -7.31
CA THR A 60 -5.18 19.87 -6.91
C THR A 60 -5.41 20.23 -5.44
N ASN A 61 -4.41 19.95 -4.61
CA ASN A 61 -4.06 20.58 -3.30
C ASN A 61 -3.46 19.60 -2.27
N VAL A 62 -3.01 18.40 -2.67
CA VAL A 62 -2.12 17.64 -1.77
C VAL A 62 -0.74 18.29 -1.87
N THR A 63 -0.38 19.11 -0.88
CA THR A 63 1.01 19.53 -0.72
C THR A 63 1.79 18.27 -0.36
N PRO A 64 2.76 17.83 -1.19
CA PRO A 64 3.54 16.63 -0.86
C PRO A 64 4.16 16.85 0.52
N LEU A 65 3.81 15.99 1.47
CA LEU A 65 4.45 16.03 2.78
C LEU A 65 5.93 15.70 2.53
N PRO A 66 6.87 16.60 2.86
CA PRO A 66 8.26 16.37 2.50
C PRO A 66 8.77 15.15 3.27
N LEU A 67 9.11 14.10 2.51
CA LEU A 67 9.82 12.94 3.03
C LEU A 67 11.25 13.35 3.40
N PRO A 68 11.89 12.66 4.37
CA PRO A 68 13.25 12.98 4.74
C PRO A 68 14.21 12.68 3.59
N ARG A 69 15.41 13.24 3.63
CA ARG A 69 16.48 12.87 2.69
C ARG A 69 17.21 11.63 3.21
N GLY A 70 17.60 10.74 2.31
CA GLY A 70 18.37 9.54 2.65
C GLY A 70 18.04 8.38 1.72
N LYS A 71 18.83 7.32 1.83
CA LYS A 71 18.59 6.04 1.15
C LYS A 71 18.59 4.94 2.19
N TYR A 72 17.53 4.14 2.19
CA TYR A 72 17.27 3.11 3.18
C TYR A 72 17.14 1.76 2.49
N GLN A 73 17.76 0.74 3.09
CA GLN A 73 17.56 -0.64 2.67
C GLN A 73 16.21 -1.14 3.17
N VAL A 74 15.81 -0.71 4.37
CA VAL A 74 14.58 -1.17 5.02
C VAL A 74 13.67 0.02 5.25
N ILE A 75 12.49 -0.04 4.64
CA ILE A 75 11.40 0.90 4.88
C ILE A 75 10.29 0.14 5.59
N TYR A 76 9.87 0.63 6.75
CA TYR A 76 8.77 0.09 7.53
C TYR A 76 7.67 1.16 7.61
N ALA A 77 6.44 0.80 7.29
CA ALA A 77 5.36 1.78 7.18
C ALA A 77 4.07 1.27 7.83
N ASP A 78 3.43 2.14 8.63
CA ASP A 78 2.08 1.95 9.17
C ASP A 78 1.15 3.07 8.69
N PRO A 79 0.67 3.02 7.43
CA PRO A 79 -0.08 4.13 6.84
C PRO A 79 -1.36 4.44 7.64
N PRO A 80 -1.70 5.73 7.80
CA PRO A 80 -2.91 6.14 8.49
C PRO A 80 -4.14 6.00 7.56
N TRP A 81 -4.49 4.77 7.20
CA TRP A 81 -5.54 4.47 6.22
C TRP A 81 -6.87 5.20 6.50
N GLN A 82 -7.38 5.94 5.52
CA GLN A 82 -8.71 6.55 5.60
C GLN A 82 -9.81 5.52 5.27
N TYR A 83 -10.60 5.15 6.28
CA TYR A 83 -11.73 4.25 6.10
C TYR A 83 -13.01 5.00 5.69
N ASN A 84 -13.82 4.38 4.83
CA ASN A 84 -15.12 4.92 4.42
C ASN A 84 -16.23 4.86 5.50
N ASN A 85 -15.92 4.40 6.72
CA ASN A 85 -16.88 4.22 7.81
C ASN A 85 -16.81 5.33 8.88
N THR A 86 -16.58 6.56 8.42
CA THR A 86 -16.46 7.77 9.25
C THR A 86 -17.72 7.96 10.13
N GLY A 87 -17.54 8.45 11.37
CA GLY A 87 -18.65 8.72 12.30
C GLY A 87 -19.12 7.55 13.19
N LEU A 88 -18.56 6.34 13.05
CA LEU A 88 -18.77 5.24 14.00
C LEU A 88 -17.76 5.32 15.16
N GLY A 89 -18.23 5.12 16.40
CA GLY A 89 -17.36 5.16 17.58
C GLY A 89 -16.23 4.12 17.50
N GLY A 90 -14.97 4.60 17.54
CA GLY A 90 -13.76 3.78 17.38
C GLY A 90 -13.07 3.92 16.02
N SER A 91 -13.50 4.84 15.15
CA SER A 91 -12.83 5.12 13.87
C SER A 91 -11.40 5.65 14.07
N ALA A 92 -10.49 5.33 13.14
CA ALA A 92 -9.11 5.83 13.16
C ALA A 92 -9.04 7.36 13.18
N GLU A 93 -9.92 8.01 12.41
CA GLU A 93 -10.06 9.47 12.33
C GLU A 93 -10.39 10.15 13.66
N SER A 94 -10.96 9.42 14.62
CA SER A 94 -11.23 9.95 15.97
C SER A 94 -9.96 10.08 16.81
N HIS A 95 -8.83 9.52 16.36
CA HIS A 95 -7.59 9.44 17.12
C HIS A 95 -6.39 10.12 16.43
N TYR A 96 -6.34 10.13 15.10
CA TYR A 96 -5.27 10.79 14.32
C TYR A 96 -5.77 11.16 12.90
N PRO A 97 -5.15 12.15 12.23
CA PRO A 97 -5.44 12.43 10.82
C PRO A 97 -5.17 11.21 9.95
N THR A 98 -6.13 10.84 9.10
CA THR A 98 -5.99 9.77 8.12
C THR A 98 -5.58 10.33 6.76
N MET A 99 -5.08 9.46 5.88
CA MET A 99 -4.75 9.76 4.50
C MET A 99 -5.59 8.88 3.57
N SER A 100 -6.12 9.52 2.54
CA SER A 100 -6.74 8.86 1.41
C SER A 100 -5.74 8.02 0.65
N MET A 101 -6.23 7.05 -0.13
CA MET A 101 -5.38 6.24 -0.99
C MET A 101 -4.59 7.10 -1.99
N ASP A 102 -5.22 8.15 -2.52
CA ASP A 102 -4.57 9.07 -3.45
C ASP A 102 -3.41 9.79 -2.76
N GLU A 103 -3.61 10.34 -1.56
CA GLU A 103 -2.53 11.01 -0.80
C GLU A 103 -1.37 10.05 -0.50
N LEU A 104 -1.66 8.79 -0.14
CA LEU A 104 -0.64 7.77 0.11
C LEU A 104 0.16 7.44 -1.16
N CYS A 105 -0.51 7.27 -2.31
CA CYS A 105 0.13 7.01 -3.59
C CYS A 105 1.03 8.16 -4.07
N HIS A 106 0.71 9.41 -3.73
CA HIS A 106 1.53 10.58 -4.10
C HIS A 106 2.80 10.73 -3.26
N LEU A 107 2.98 9.95 -2.19
CA LEU A 107 4.24 9.93 -1.46
C LEU A 107 5.33 9.30 -2.32
N GLU A 108 6.40 10.05 -2.57
CA GLU A 108 7.55 9.59 -3.35
C GLU A 108 8.46 8.64 -2.54
N VAL A 109 7.90 7.57 -1.99
CA VAL A 109 8.64 6.62 -1.11
C VAL A 109 9.76 5.91 -1.87
N SER A 110 9.65 5.72 -3.18
CA SER A 110 10.73 5.23 -4.04
C SER A 110 12.00 6.08 -3.94
N ASN A 111 11.88 7.39 -3.66
CA ASN A 111 13.04 8.27 -3.49
C ASN A 111 13.81 7.98 -2.19
N LEU A 112 13.21 7.29 -1.22
CA LEU A 112 13.86 6.82 0.01
C LEU A 112 14.56 5.47 -0.16
N ALA A 113 14.16 4.68 -1.16
CA ALA A 113 14.69 3.34 -1.38
C ALA A 113 16.07 3.38 -2.06
N GLY A 114 17.00 2.54 -1.61
CA GLY A 114 18.16 2.16 -2.43
C GLY A 114 17.75 1.24 -3.59
N ASP A 115 18.69 0.93 -4.48
CA ASP A 115 18.43 0.09 -5.67
C ASP A 115 17.98 -1.35 -5.32
N ASP A 116 18.36 -1.83 -4.13
CA ASP A 116 17.94 -3.12 -3.56
C ASP A 116 17.43 -2.88 -2.13
N ALA A 117 16.11 -2.86 -1.96
CA ALA A 117 15.45 -2.44 -0.73
C ALA A 117 14.18 -3.26 -0.45
N VAL A 118 13.80 -3.34 0.82
CA VAL A 118 12.59 -4.01 1.29
C VAL A 118 11.64 -3.02 1.95
N LEU A 119 10.36 -3.16 1.61
CA LEU A 119 9.24 -2.49 2.23
C LEU A 119 8.47 -3.49 3.10
N PHE A 120 8.35 -3.15 4.37
CA PHE A 120 7.44 -3.77 5.34
C PHE A 120 6.23 -2.86 5.55
N LEU A 121 5.08 -3.24 4.99
CA LEU A 121 3.88 -2.38 4.95
C LEU A 121 2.74 -3.00 5.77
N TRP A 122 2.28 -2.31 6.81
CA TRP A 122 1.09 -2.73 7.53
C TRP A 122 -0.18 -2.49 6.73
N VAL A 123 -0.99 -3.55 6.63
CA VAL A 123 -2.25 -3.56 5.91
C VAL A 123 -3.31 -4.22 6.78
N THR A 124 -4.45 -3.55 6.93
CA THR A 124 -5.62 -4.16 7.60
C THR A 124 -6.49 -4.89 6.58
N SER A 125 -7.30 -5.87 7.01
CA SER A 125 -8.05 -6.73 6.10
C SER A 125 -8.91 -5.99 5.05
N PRO A 126 -9.58 -4.85 5.35
CA PRO A 126 -10.32 -4.11 4.33
C PRO A 126 -9.47 -3.47 3.23
N PHE A 127 -8.18 -3.23 3.48
CA PHE A 127 -7.24 -2.61 2.54
C PHE A 127 -6.29 -3.62 1.89
N LEU A 128 -6.61 -4.93 1.94
CA LEU A 128 -5.74 -5.96 1.38
C LEU A 128 -5.41 -5.71 -0.11
N GLY A 129 -6.41 -5.31 -0.91
CA GLY A 129 -6.22 -5.01 -2.32
C GLY A 129 -5.47 -3.70 -2.54
N GLU A 130 -5.86 -2.65 -1.84
CA GLU A 130 -5.23 -1.33 -1.87
C GLU A 130 -3.76 -1.38 -1.42
N GLY A 131 -3.41 -2.24 -0.46
CA GLY A 131 -2.03 -2.44 0.00
C GLY A 131 -1.12 -2.98 -1.10
N LEU A 132 -1.62 -3.84 -1.99
CA LEU A 132 -0.84 -4.33 -3.14
C LEU A 132 -0.55 -3.18 -4.11
N TRP A 133 -1.55 -2.34 -4.36
CA TRP A 133 -1.38 -1.17 -5.22
C TRP A 133 -0.47 -0.12 -4.59
N LEU A 134 -0.50 0.06 -3.27
CA LEU A 134 0.39 1.00 -2.60
C LEU A 134 1.85 0.57 -2.73
N CYS A 135 2.14 -0.74 -2.61
CA CYS A 135 3.48 -1.27 -2.91
C CYS A 135 3.92 -0.87 -4.32
N GLU A 136 3.10 -1.12 -5.33
CA GLU A 136 3.42 -0.79 -6.73
C GLU A 136 3.60 0.72 -6.94
N ALA A 137 2.72 1.55 -6.37
CA ALA A 137 2.79 3.01 -6.46
C ALA A 137 4.10 3.55 -5.83
N TRP A 138 4.58 2.92 -4.77
CA TRP A 138 5.86 3.25 -4.15
C TRP A 138 7.07 2.59 -4.83
N GLY A 139 6.88 1.85 -5.92
CA GLY A 139 7.94 1.21 -6.69
C GLY A 139 8.43 -0.12 -6.14
N PHE A 140 7.64 -0.78 -5.30
CA PHE A 140 7.96 -2.09 -4.70
C PHE A 140 7.06 -3.20 -5.28
N GLU A 141 7.65 -4.35 -5.57
CA GLU A 141 6.92 -5.55 -5.97
C GLU A 141 6.59 -6.38 -4.73
N TYR A 142 5.31 -6.67 -4.50
CA TYR A 142 4.88 -7.54 -3.41
C TYR A 142 5.43 -8.96 -3.57
N LYS A 143 5.97 -9.54 -2.48
CA LYS A 143 6.54 -10.90 -2.46
C LYS A 143 5.76 -11.84 -1.54
N THR A 144 5.53 -11.44 -0.30
CA THR A 144 4.89 -12.27 0.73
C THR A 144 4.37 -11.41 1.89
N ASN A 145 3.86 -12.00 2.97
CA ASN A 145 3.45 -11.28 4.17
C ASN A 145 3.69 -12.07 5.45
N PHE A 146 3.80 -11.33 6.56
CA PHE A 146 3.58 -11.82 7.91
C PHE A 146 2.16 -11.52 8.36
N ILE A 147 1.65 -12.33 9.29
CA ILE A 147 0.34 -12.14 9.92
C ILE A 147 0.56 -11.95 11.42
N TRP A 148 0.12 -10.80 11.94
CA TRP A 148 0.03 -10.59 13.38
C TRP A 148 -1.35 -11.05 13.87
N ILE A 149 -1.38 -12.12 14.65
CA ILE A 149 -2.57 -12.60 15.37
C ILE A 149 -2.63 -11.93 16.74
N LYS A 150 -3.74 -11.24 16.98
CA LYS A 150 -4.06 -10.57 18.24
C LYS A 150 -4.64 -11.57 19.24
N ASP A 151 -4.30 -11.39 20.51
CA ASP A 151 -4.83 -12.17 21.64
C ASP A 151 -6.36 -12.12 21.76
N ARG A 152 -6.97 -11.03 21.27
CA ARG A 152 -8.43 -10.86 21.21
C ARG A 152 -8.86 -10.10 19.95
N PRO A 153 -10.03 -10.41 19.38
CA PRO A 153 -10.56 -9.65 18.25
C PRO A 153 -11.08 -8.27 18.70
N THR A 154 -11.33 -7.41 17.73
CA THR A 154 -12.03 -6.14 17.97
C THR A 154 -13.53 -6.41 17.97
N TYR A 155 -14.11 -6.64 19.16
CA TYR A 155 -15.55 -6.81 19.32
C TYR A 155 -16.31 -5.47 19.26
N GLY A 156 -17.58 -5.49 18.84
CA GLY A 156 -18.50 -4.34 18.92
C GLY A 156 -18.64 -3.53 17.63
N LYS A 157 -18.57 -2.18 17.72
CA LYS A 157 -18.88 -1.17 16.68
C LYS A 157 -18.03 -1.24 15.39
N LEU A 158 -17.13 -2.21 15.27
CA LEU A 158 -16.20 -2.41 14.16
C LEU A 158 -16.20 -3.91 13.80
N GLY A 159 -16.43 -4.21 12.52
CA GLY A 159 -16.59 -5.57 12.01
C GLY A 159 -17.99 -5.79 11.43
N PHE A 160 -18.11 -5.82 10.11
CA PHE A 160 -19.39 -5.95 9.40
C PHE A 160 -19.71 -7.39 8.98
N TYR A 161 -18.67 -8.18 8.70
CA TYR A 161 -18.79 -9.56 8.23
C TYR A 161 -18.17 -10.56 9.22
N ASN A 162 -17.07 -10.18 9.83
CA ASN A 162 -16.35 -10.91 10.88
C ASN A 162 -15.65 -9.93 11.82
N TYR A 163 -15.27 -10.39 13.00
CA TYR A 163 -14.46 -9.60 13.92
C TYR A 163 -12.98 -9.76 13.59
N GLY A 164 -12.32 -8.65 13.23
CA GLY A 164 -10.89 -8.66 12.91
C GLY A 164 -10.04 -9.04 14.13
N GLN A 165 -9.22 -10.08 13.98
CA GLN A 165 -8.26 -10.56 14.98
C GLN A 165 -6.83 -10.59 14.45
N HIS A 166 -6.60 -10.17 13.21
CA HIS A 166 -5.27 -10.13 12.64
C HIS A 166 -5.06 -8.88 11.78
N GLU A 167 -3.79 -8.57 11.54
CA GLU A 167 -3.34 -7.60 10.56
C GLU A 167 -2.22 -8.22 9.73
N PHE A 168 -2.08 -7.74 8.49
CA PHE A 168 -1.05 -8.17 7.57
C PHE A 168 0.14 -7.21 7.66
N LEU A 169 1.34 -7.75 7.58
CA LEU A 169 2.56 -7.00 7.32
C LEU A 169 3.13 -7.50 5.99
N PHE A 170 2.84 -6.77 4.93
CA PHE A 170 3.34 -7.10 3.59
C PHE A 170 4.85 -6.94 3.55
N THR A 171 5.48 -7.82 2.77
CA THR A 171 6.90 -7.78 2.41
C THR A 171 6.96 -7.60 0.90
N ALA A 172 7.43 -6.44 0.47
CA ALA A 172 7.61 -6.07 -0.92
C ALA A 172 9.05 -5.60 -1.15
N THR A 173 9.57 -5.73 -2.37
CA THR A 173 10.98 -5.40 -2.64
C THR A 173 11.13 -4.53 -3.88
N MET A 174 12.12 -3.66 -3.83
CA MET A 174 12.80 -3.11 -5.00
C MET A 174 14.06 -3.96 -5.20
N GLY A 175 14.28 -4.45 -6.41
CA GLY A 175 15.28 -5.51 -6.62
C GLY A 175 14.86 -6.82 -5.94
N SER A 176 15.85 -7.59 -5.49
CA SER A 176 15.62 -8.90 -4.85
C SER A 176 15.50 -8.80 -3.33
N CYS A 177 16.35 -7.95 -2.73
CA CYS A 177 16.53 -7.67 -1.31
C CYS A 177 16.27 -8.89 -0.40
N LEU A 178 16.86 -10.04 -0.75
CA LEU A 178 16.69 -11.26 0.03
C LEU A 178 17.49 -11.17 1.34
N PRO A 179 16.89 -11.50 2.50
CA PRO A 179 17.61 -11.57 3.77
C PRO A 179 18.48 -12.83 3.85
N ASP A 180 19.32 -12.92 4.88
CA ASP A 180 20.04 -14.16 5.18
C ASP A 180 19.03 -15.29 5.49
N PRO A 181 19.10 -16.46 4.82
CA PRO A 181 18.20 -17.58 5.10
C PRO A 181 18.23 -18.05 6.56
N ARG A 182 19.32 -17.80 7.29
CA ARG A 182 19.48 -18.15 8.71
C ARG A 182 18.75 -17.23 9.66
N THR A 183 18.29 -16.07 9.18
CA THR A 183 17.58 -15.05 9.96
C THR A 183 16.08 -15.03 9.67
N LEU A 184 15.58 -15.97 8.87
CA LEU A 184 14.17 -16.05 8.52
C LEU A 184 13.31 -16.32 9.75
N GLU A 185 12.16 -15.65 9.79
CA GLU A 185 11.17 -15.77 10.86
C GLU A 185 9.93 -16.52 10.38
N PRO A 186 9.22 -17.20 11.29
CA PRO A 186 7.88 -17.69 11.01
C PRO A 186 6.95 -16.55 10.57
N SER A 187 6.13 -16.80 9.54
CA SER A 187 5.23 -15.79 8.96
C SER A 187 4.05 -15.43 9.88
N VAL A 188 3.95 -16.01 11.07
CA VAL A 188 2.84 -15.78 12.02
C VAL A 188 3.40 -15.31 13.36
N LEU A 189 2.98 -14.13 13.77
CA LEU A 189 3.33 -13.51 15.05
C LEU A 189 2.11 -13.51 15.97
N PHE A 190 2.27 -14.04 17.18
CA PHE A 190 1.28 -13.89 18.25
C PHE A 190 1.73 -12.78 19.20
N ALA A 191 0.95 -11.71 19.29
CA ALA A 191 1.23 -10.62 20.22
C ALA A 191 -0.07 -9.96 20.71
N PRO A 192 -0.12 -9.47 21.96
CA PRO A 192 -1.33 -8.91 22.52
C PRO A 192 -1.72 -7.60 21.82
N LYS A 193 -3.04 -7.38 21.67
CA LYS A 193 -3.58 -6.12 21.16
C LYS A 193 -3.36 -5.00 22.19
N ARG A 194 -2.64 -3.96 21.78
CA ARG A 194 -2.40 -2.74 22.56
C ARG A 194 -3.39 -1.62 22.21
N GLU A 195 -3.28 -0.50 22.92
CA GLU A 195 -4.07 0.71 22.66
C GLU A 195 -3.70 1.36 21.31
N HIS A 196 -4.64 2.12 20.75
CA HIS A 196 -4.44 2.92 19.52
C HIS A 196 -3.80 2.18 18.32
N SER A 197 -4.03 0.87 18.21
CA SER A 197 -3.40 0.02 17.18
C SER A 197 -1.87 0.11 17.16
N GLU A 198 -1.24 0.19 18.34
CA GLU A 198 0.21 0.04 18.47
C GLU A 198 0.65 -1.34 17.97
N LYS A 199 1.62 -1.34 17.04
CA LYS A 199 2.16 -2.56 16.43
C LYS A 199 3.14 -3.26 17.37
N PRO A 200 3.33 -4.60 17.26
CA PRO A 200 4.19 -5.33 18.18
C PRO A 200 5.66 -4.96 18.03
N GLU A 201 6.33 -4.70 19.15
CA GLU A 201 7.77 -4.38 19.18
C GLU A 201 8.66 -5.46 18.55
N ALA A 202 8.24 -6.73 18.69
CA ALA A 202 8.93 -7.89 18.13
C ALA A 202 9.16 -7.79 16.61
N VAL A 203 8.35 -6.98 15.91
CA VAL A 203 8.49 -6.77 14.46
C VAL A 203 9.80 -6.06 14.13
N TYR A 204 10.15 -5.02 14.88
CA TYR A 204 11.43 -4.35 14.68
C TYR A 204 12.61 -5.28 14.97
N GLU A 205 12.52 -6.03 16.07
CA GLU A 205 13.60 -6.93 16.50
C GLU A 205 13.93 -7.98 15.44
N PHE A 206 12.91 -8.52 14.77
CA PHE A 206 13.16 -9.50 13.73
C PHE A 206 13.57 -8.86 12.40
N ILE A 207 13.07 -7.67 12.08
CA ILE A 207 13.54 -6.93 10.90
C ILE A 207 15.04 -6.61 11.05
N GLU A 208 15.47 -6.19 12.24
CA GLU A 208 16.87 -5.94 12.57
C GLU A 208 17.75 -7.20 12.51
N ARG A 209 17.17 -8.39 12.78
CA ARG A 209 17.87 -9.66 12.55
C ARG A 209 17.96 -10.00 11.06
N MET A 210 16.89 -9.77 10.30
CA MET A 210 16.80 -10.12 8.89
C MET A 210 17.65 -9.22 7.98
N TYR A 211 17.79 -7.95 8.34
CA TYR A 211 18.45 -6.93 7.52
C TYR A 211 19.38 -6.07 8.36
N PRO A 212 20.57 -5.72 7.87
CA PRO A 212 21.51 -4.84 8.57
C PRO A 212 21.14 -3.35 8.53
N GLY A 213 20.12 -2.97 7.75
CA GLY A 213 19.72 -1.57 7.53
C GLY A 213 20.57 -0.90 6.44
N PRO A 214 20.50 0.44 6.30
CA PRO A 214 19.85 1.41 7.18
C PRO A 214 18.32 1.36 7.14
N TYR A 215 17.67 1.80 8.23
CA TYR A 215 16.23 1.68 8.45
C TYR A 215 15.51 3.04 8.55
N ILE A 216 14.29 3.09 8.02
CA ILE A 216 13.34 4.19 8.25
C ILE A 216 11.95 3.65 8.58
N GLU A 217 11.31 4.26 9.58
CA GLU A 217 9.88 4.12 9.87
C GLU A 217 9.10 5.32 9.32
N LEU A 218 8.13 5.03 8.46
CA LEU A 218 7.16 5.99 7.94
C LEU A 218 5.87 5.91 8.75
N PHE A 219 5.29 7.09 9.00
CA PHE A 219 4.14 7.30 9.89
C PHE A 219 4.44 6.95 11.36
N ALA A 220 5.71 7.13 11.76
CA ALA A 220 6.17 6.87 13.11
C ALA A 220 5.44 7.76 14.12
N ARG A 221 5.06 7.16 15.25
CA ARG A 221 4.50 7.87 16.43
C ARG A 221 5.48 7.96 17.60
N LYS A 222 6.60 7.23 17.50
CA LYS A 222 7.65 7.15 18.52
C LYS A 222 8.98 7.00 17.79
N SER A 223 10.05 7.59 18.34
CA SER A 223 11.40 7.35 17.83
C SER A 223 11.95 6.04 18.36
N ARG A 224 12.67 5.28 17.51
CA ARG A 224 13.40 4.07 17.90
C ARG A 224 14.90 4.25 17.67
N PRO A 225 15.78 3.80 18.58
CA PRO A 225 17.23 3.80 18.35
C PRO A 225 17.57 3.07 17.05
N ASN A 226 18.52 3.62 16.27
CA ASN A 226 18.97 3.10 14.97
C ASN A 226 17.97 3.21 13.80
N TRP A 227 16.77 3.76 14.04
CA TRP A 227 15.78 3.99 12.98
C TRP A 227 15.63 5.49 12.72
N ALA A 228 15.71 5.88 11.45
CA ALA A 228 15.14 7.16 11.04
C ALA A 228 13.62 7.08 11.19
N ALA A 229 12.98 8.21 11.50
CA ALA A 229 11.54 8.27 11.71
C ALA A 229 10.95 9.47 10.98
N TRP A 230 9.79 9.26 10.36
CA TRP A 230 8.99 10.30 9.74
C TRP A 230 7.53 10.08 10.10
N GLY A 231 6.88 11.08 10.71
CA GLY A 231 5.51 10.98 11.20
C GLY A 231 5.21 12.03 12.27
N THR A 232 4.15 11.82 13.04
CA THR A 232 3.73 12.70 14.14
C THR A 232 4.44 12.31 15.44
N LEU A 233 5.77 12.46 15.46
CA LEU A 233 6.62 12.22 16.64
C LEU A 233 6.24 13.09 17.84
#